data_AF-A0A7V9JR71-F1
#
_entry.id   AF-A0A7V9JR71-F1
#
_cell.length_a   1.000
_cell.length_b   1.000
_cell.length_c   1.000
_cell.angle_alpha   90.00
_cell.angle_beta   90.00
_cell.angle_gamma   90.00
#
_symmetry.space_group_name_H-M   'P 1'
#
loop_
_entity.id
_entity.type
_entity.pdbx_description
1 polymer ?
#
loop_
_entity_poly.entity_id
_entity_poly.type
_entity_poly.pdbx_seq_one_letter_code
_entity_poly.pdbx_strand_id
1 'polypeptide(L)'
;ELLKMRDEGIIGAVGFSTHGPLDVIVDALATDLFSFMNVHYYYFFQRNAAAVAYAHAKDIGVFIISPNDKGGQLFNPPQRLRDLTAPLTPIQFNARWCLKTAQVQTLSFGMTEPAHIQEMRGIFPAAIPLSPPDRAIEQALDACVDPVSAWDGYEMLNDPSGINIPEVLRFRRLWTCYGMRDFCAYRYNMLEEKGHWFPGVFASDEAVAKADASKAPPGIDVRAMLSEMHREFYKPKK
;
A
#
# COMPACT_ATOMS: atom_id res chain seq x y z
N GLU A 1 3.93 -26.09 -17.04
CA GLU A 1 3.24 -25.50 -18.21
C GLU A 1 3.73 -24.11 -18.62
N LEU A 2 3.61 -23.07 -17.79
CA LEU A 2 3.98 -21.70 -18.21
C LEU A 2 5.44 -21.57 -18.69
N LEU A 3 6.40 -22.20 -18.02
CA LEU A 3 7.80 -22.20 -18.45
C LEU A 3 8.01 -22.89 -19.79
N LYS A 4 7.31 -24.00 -20.03
CA LYS A 4 7.30 -24.69 -21.32
C LYS A 4 6.74 -23.79 -22.42
N MET A 5 5.62 -23.09 -22.16
CA MET A 5 5.05 -22.13 -23.11
C MET A 5 6.01 -20.97 -23.44
N ARG A 6 6.82 -20.53 -22.46
CA ARG A 6 7.89 -19.55 -22.68
C ARG A 6 8.98 -20.13 -23.57
N ASP A 7 9.45 -21.34 -23.26
CA ASP A 7 10.53 -21.99 -23.99
C ASP A 7 10.12 -22.36 -25.44
N GLU A 8 8.83 -22.60 -25.67
CA GLU A 8 8.22 -22.79 -26.99
C GLU A 8 7.92 -21.46 -27.72
N GLY A 9 8.15 -20.30 -27.10
CA GLY A 9 7.96 -18.98 -27.69
C GLY A 9 6.51 -18.49 -27.76
N ILE A 10 5.57 -19.16 -27.08
CA ILE A 10 4.14 -18.76 -27.03
C ILE A 10 3.96 -17.50 -26.18
N ILE A 11 4.73 -17.38 -25.10
CA ILE A 11 4.77 -16.20 -24.23
C ILE A 11 6.20 -15.71 -24.05
N GLY A 12 6.39 -14.40 -23.87
CA GLY A 12 7.73 -13.82 -23.74
C GLY A 12 8.35 -13.97 -22.34
N ALA A 13 7.54 -13.80 -21.28
CA ALA A 13 8.01 -13.84 -19.90
C ALA A 13 6.94 -14.42 -18.97
N VAL A 14 7.38 -15.03 -17.87
CA VAL A 14 6.52 -15.55 -16.80
C VAL A 14 6.74 -14.70 -15.56
N GLY A 15 5.66 -14.21 -14.96
CA GLY A 15 5.69 -13.47 -13.71
C GLY A 15 4.56 -13.88 -12.78
N PHE A 16 4.51 -13.29 -11.60
CA PHE A 16 3.42 -13.51 -10.65
C PHE A 16 2.81 -12.20 -10.16
N SER A 17 1.57 -12.26 -9.69
CA SER A 17 0.85 -11.16 -9.04
C SER A 17 0.27 -11.66 -7.72
N THR A 18 0.33 -10.86 -6.66
CA THR A 18 -0.11 -11.32 -5.33
C THR A 18 -0.47 -10.19 -4.36
N HIS A 19 -1.39 -10.50 -3.44
CA HIS A 19 -1.63 -9.75 -2.21
C HIS A 19 -1.11 -10.49 -0.97
N GLY A 20 -0.32 -11.55 -1.18
CA GLY A 20 0.22 -12.38 -0.13
C GLY A 20 1.19 -11.60 0.78
N PRO A 21 1.50 -12.18 1.95
CA PRO A 21 2.44 -11.59 2.89
C PRO A 21 3.86 -11.53 2.31
N LEU A 22 4.68 -10.66 2.90
CA LEU A 22 6.04 -10.34 2.42
C LEU A 22 6.93 -11.59 2.26
N ASP A 23 6.87 -12.51 3.22
CA ASP A 23 7.62 -13.77 3.21
C ASP A 23 7.25 -14.63 1.99
N VAL A 24 5.97 -14.80 1.69
CA VAL A 24 5.50 -15.53 0.50
C VAL A 24 5.98 -14.87 -0.79
N ILE A 25 6.01 -13.53 -0.85
CA ILE A 25 6.55 -12.81 -2.01
C ILE A 25 8.05 -13.10 -2.17
N VAL A 26 8.82 -13.04 -1.09
CA VAL A 26 10.27 -13.32 -1.10
C VAL A 26 10.54 -14.78 -1.48
N ASP A 27 9.78 -15.73 -0.94
CA ASP A 27 9.89 -17.15 -1.27
C ASP A 27 9.59 -17.39 -2.75
N ALA A 28 8.56 -16.74 -3.30
CA ALA A 28 8.24 -16.83 -4.73
C ALA A 28 9.39 -16.30 -5.59
N LEU A 29 9.99 -15.15 -5.23
CA LEU A 29 11.16 -14.61 -5.92
C LEU A 29 12.37 -15.54 -5.81
N ALA A 30 12.56 -16.23 -4.68
CA ALA A 30 13.68 -17.12 -4.44
C ALA A 30 13.62 -18.43 -5.27
N THR A 31 12.48 -18.74 -5.90
CA THR A 31 12.36 -19.91 -6.77
C THR A 31 13.12 -19.77 -8.10
N ASP A 32 13.52 -18.55 -8.48
CA ASP A 32 14.14 -18.25 -9.78
C ASP A 32 13.27 -18.65 -11.00
N LEU A 33 11.96 -18.83 -10.81
CA LEU A 33 11.01 -19.22 -11.87
C LEU A 33 10.39 -18.03 -12.61
N PHE A 34 10.56 -16.80 -12.10
CA PHE A 34 9.82 -15.62 -12.55
C PHE A 34 10.75 -14.52 -13.04
N SER A 35 10.37 -13.85 -14.13
CA SER A 35 11.08 -12.73 -14.73
C SER A 35 10.58 -11.37 -14.23
N PHE A 36 9.36 -11.30 -13.69
CA PHE A 36 8.82 -10.09 -13.08
C PHE A 36 7.80 -10.42 -11.99
N MET A 37 7.59 -9.47 -11.08
CA MET A 37 6.53 -9.51 -10.07
C MET A 37 5.59 -8.32 -10.20
N ASN A 38 4.35 -8.54 -9.78
CA ASN A 38 3.33 -7.53 -9.69
C ASN A 38 2.84 -7.41 -8.24
N VAL A 39 3.12 -6.28 -7.60
CA VAL A 39 2.92 -6.07 -6.16
C VAL A 39 2.43 -4.67 -5.82
N HIS A 40 1.88 -4.49 -4.63
CA HIS A 40 1.68 -3.16 -4.06
C HIS A 40 2.94 -2.66 -3.38
N TYR A 41 3.43 -1.50 -3.80
CA TYR A 41 4.49 -0.75 -3.15
C TYR A 41 4.40 0.72 -3.60
N TYR A 42 4.14 1.62 -2.66
CA TYR A 42 3.96 3.06 -2.87
C TYR A 42 4.11 3.80 -1.54
N TYR A 43 4.14 5.14 -1.54
CA TYR A 43 4.43 5.91 -0.32
C TYR A 43 3.53 5.51 0.87
N PHE A 44 2.25 5.29 0.59
CA PHE A 44 1.20 4.93 1.56
C PHE A 44 1.13 3.42 1.92
N PHE A 45 1.99 2.57 1.35
CA PHE A 45 2.15 1.14 1.66
C PHE A 45 3.56 0.66 1.32
N GLN A 46 4.44 0.65 2.32
CA GLN A 46 5.86 0.35 2.12
C GLN A 46 6.26 -1.06 2.60
N ARG A 47 5.31 -1.88 3.07
CA ARG A 47 5.58 -3.22 3.64
C ARG A 47 6.41 -4.12 2.72
N ASN A 48 6.20 -4.00 1.41
CA ASN A 48 6.86 -4.83 0.41
C ASN A 48 8.25 -4.32 -0.02
N ALA A 49 8.83 -3.31 0.66
CA ALA A 49 10.15 -2.75 0.30
C ALA A 49 11.24 -3.83 0.22
N ALA A 50 11.25 -4.80 1.14
CA ALA A 50 12.24 -5.88 1.13
C ALA A 50 12.08 -6.82 -0.09
N ALA A 51 10.85 -7.10 -0.53
CA ALA A 51 10.62 -7.86 -1.75
C ALA A 51 11.07 -7.09 -2.99
N VAL A 52 10.85 -5.77 -3.04
CA VAL A 52 11.35 -4.92 -4.14
C VAL A 52 12.88 -4.91 -4.17
N ALA A 53 13.53 -4.81 -3.03
CA ALA A 53 14.98 -4.90 -2.92
C ALA A 53 15.52 -6.29 -3.30
N TYR A 54 14.81 -7.37 -2.94
CA TYR A 54 15.19 -8.73 -3.31
C TYR A 54 15.04 -8.99 -4.81
N ALA A 55 13.93 -8.54 -5.41
CA ALA A 55 13.72 -8.60 -6.86
C ALA A 55 14.84 -7.86 -7.61
N HIS A 56 15.27 -6.70 -7.11
CA HIS A 56 16.44 -5.99 -7.65
C HIS A 56 17.70 -6.87 -7.63
N ALA A 57 18.03 -7.45 -6.49
CA ALA A 57 19.24 -8.28 -6.36
C ALA A 57 19.22 -9.51 -7.30
N LYS A 58 18.05 -9.91 -7.78
CA LYS A 58 17.82 -11.03 -8.69
C LYS A 58 17.56 -10.64 -10.15
N ASP A 59 17.66 -9.35 -10.49
CA ASP A 59 17.34 -8.81 -11.82
C ASP A 59 15.90 -9.15 -12.29
N ILE A 60 14.95 -9.08 -11.36
CA ILE A 60 13.52 -9.34 -11.60
C ILE A 60 12.78 -8.02 -11.75
N GLY A 61 12.00 -7.88 -12.83
CA GLY A 61 11.20 -6.68 -13.09
C GLY A 61 10.12 -6.44 -12.03
N VAL A 62 9.88 -5.18 -11.67
CA VAL A 62 8.85 -4.79 -10.70
C VAL A 62 7.78 -3.93 -11.35
N PHE A 63 6.56 -4.49 -11.37
CA PHE A 63 5.34 -3.83 -11.74
C PHE A 63 4.58 -3.43 -10.48
N ILE A 64 4.25 -2.15 -10.32
CA ILE A 64 3.39 -1.66 -9.22
C ILE A 64 1.94 -1.60 -9.68
N ILE A 65 1.09 -2.44 -9.07
CA ILE A 65 -0.36 -2.42 -9.31
C ILE A 65 -1.09 -1.38 -8.48
N SER A 66 -2.03 -0.72 -9.17
CA SER A 66 -3.03 0.19 -8.60
C SER A 66 -2.46 1.23 -7.62
N PRO A 67 -1.30 1.86 -7.91
CA PRO A 67 -0.65 2.82 -7.01
C PRO A 67 -1.55 3.99 -6.63
N ASN A 68 -2.52 4.36 -7.48
CA ASN A 68 -3.46 5.45 -7.18
C ASN A 68 -4.71 4.99 -6.43
N ASP A 69 -5.32 3.86 -6.82
CA ASP A 69 -6.54 3.38 -6.17
C ASP A 69 -6.22 2.83 -4.77
N LYS A 70 -5.35 1.81 -4.69
CA LYS A 70 -4.98 1.17 -3.41
C LYS A 70 -3.99 2.01 -2.60
N GLY A 71 -3.34 2.99 -3.23
CA GLY A 71 -2.53 4.00 -2.55
C GLY A 71 -3.29 5.11 -1.84
N GLY A 72 -4.62 5.08 -1.82
CA GLY A 72 -5.41 6.07 -1.07
C GLY A 72 -6.43 6.82 -1.92
N GLN A 73 -6.90 6.24 -3.04
CA GLN A 73 -7.73 6.93 -4.03
C GLN A 73 -7.14 8.30 -4.41
N LEU A 74 -5.89 8.31 -4.89
CA LEU A 74 -5.14 9.54 -5.18
C LEU A 74 -5.73 10.40 -6.30
N PHE A 75 -6.74 9.89 -7.02
CA PHE A 75 -7.59 10.64 -7.97
C PHE A 75 -8.73 11.42 -7.27
N ASN A 76 -9.09 11.05 -6.04
CA ASN A 76 -10.00 11.76 -5.15
C ASN A 76 -9.31 12.12 -3.81
N PRO A 77 -8.19 12.86 -3.82
CA PRO A 77 -7.43 13.13 -2.60
C PRO A 77 -8.08 14.26 -1.78
N PRO A 78 -8.00 14.20 -0.44
CA PRO A 78 -8.43 15.29 0.44
C PRO A 78 -7.57 16.54 0.25
N GLN A 79 -8.12 17.71 0.58
CA GLN A 79 -7.38 18.98 0.43
C GLN A 79 -6.04 18.98 1.15
N ARG A 80 -5.99 18.44 2.38
CA ARG A 80 -4.76 18.29 3.15
C ARG A 80 -3.65 17.58 2.37
N LEU A 81 -3.97 16.50 1.65
CA LEU A 81 -2.97 15.77 0.87
C LEU A 81 -2.55 16.55 -0.38
N ARG A 82 -3.47 17.28 -1.02
CA ARG A 82 -3.14 18.18 -2.13
C ARG A 82 -2.15 19.26 -1.68
N ASP A 83 -2.38 19.86 -0.52
CA ASP A 83 -1.51 20.90 0.04
C ASP A 83 -0.12 20.34 0.40
N LEU A 84 -0.07 19.14 1.01
CA LEU A 84 1.19 18.48 1.38
C LEU A 84 2.03 18.06 0.18
N THR A 85 1.40 17.81 -0.99
CA THR A 85 2.09 17.36 -2.20
C THR A 85 2.36 18.46 -3.22
N ALA A 86 1.86 19.67 -2.97
CA ALA A 86 2.07 20.81 -3.84
C ALA A 86 3.58 21.09 -4.04
N PRO A 87 4.02 21.47 -5.26
CA PRO A 87 3.18 21.78 -6.44
C PRO A 87 2.76 20.55 -7.26
N LEU A 88 3.16 19.33 -6.88
CA LEU A 88 2.72 18.11 -7.55
C LEU A 88 1.29 17.75 -7.14
N THR A 89 0.61 16.99 -7.99
CA THR A 89 -0.58 16.26 -7.53
C THR A 89 -0.16 15.05 -6.70
N PRO A 90 -1.03 14.52 -5.81
CA PRO A 90 -0.74 13.28 -5.08
C PRO A 90 -0.39 12.10 -5.99
N ILE A 91 -1.01 12.02 -7.17
CA ILE A 91 -0.69 11.01 -8.18
C ILE A 91 0.75 11.18 -8.68
N GLN A 92 1.13 12.40 -9.05
CA GLN A 92 2.46 12.71 -9.57
C GLN A 92 3.54 12.42 -8.53
N PHE A 93 3.35 12.90 -7.29
CA PHE A 93 4.29 12.61 -6.20
C PHE A 93 4.42 11.11 -5.96
N ASN A 94 3.30 10.38 -5.81
CA ASN A 94 3.34 8.96 -5.52
C ASN A 94 4.00 8.16 -6.64
N ALA A 95 3.76 8.52 -7.91
CA ALA A 95 4.44 7.92 -9.05
C ALA A 95 5.96 8.15 -9.01
N ARG A 96 6.39 9.40 -8.79
CA ARG A 96 7.82 9.72 -8.65
C ARG A 96 8.46 9.03 -7.46
N TRP A 97 7.74 8.91 -6.34
CA TRP A 97 8.19 8.17 -5.17
C TRP A 97 8.42 6.68 -5.49
N CYS A 98 7.53 6.05 -6.26
CA CYS A 98 7.75 4.68 -6.71
C CYS A 98 8.97 4.59 -7.64
N LEU A 99 9.05 5.49 -8.63
CA LEU A 99 10.11 5.53 -9.64
C LEU A 99 11.48 5.94 -9.09
N LYS A 100 11.55 6.48 -7.86
CA LYS A 100 12.83 6.70 -7.16
C LYS A 100 13.57 5.39 -6.89
N THR A 101 12.85 4.27 -6.92
CA THR A 101 13.40 2.93 -6.87
C THR A 101 13.69 2.50 -8.30
N ALA A 102 14.96 2.46 -8.71
CA ALA A 102 15.35 2.20 -10.11
C ALA A 102 14.81 0.89 -10.70
N GLN A 103 14.41 -0.04 -9.84
CA GLN A 103 13.89 -1.34 -10.24
C GLN A 103 12.37 -1.37 -10.35
N VAL A 104 11.68 -0.28 -10.04
CA VAL A 104 10.29 -0.12 -10.42
C VAL A 104 10.27 0.37 -11.87
N GLN A 105 10.05 -0.54 -12.83
CA GLN A 105 10.01 -0.17 -14.25
C GLN A 105 8.60 0.13 -14.75
N THR A 106 7.56 -0.32 -14.05
CA THR A 106 6.19 -0.16 -14.54
C THR A 106 5.24 0.21 -13.42
N LEU A 107 4.41 1.22 -13.69
CA LEU A 107 3.29 1.63 -12.85
C LEU A 107 2.00 1.51 -13.67
N SER A 108 0.95 0.91 -13.10
CA SER A 108 -0.37 0.91 -13.74
C SER A 108 -1.17 2.16 -13.37
N PHE A 109 -1.88 2.76 -14.33
CA PHE A 109 -2.80 3.86 -14.09
C PHE A 109 -4.15 3.56 -14.75
N GLY A 110 -5.24 3.59 -13.97
CA GLY A 110 -6.59 3.56 -14.52
C GLY A 110 -6.97 4.96 -15.00
N MET A 111 -7.32 5.10 -16.28
CA MET A 111 -7.72 6.38 -16.88
C MET A 111 -8.98 6.19 -17.72
N THR A 112 -9.97 7.06 -17.51
CA THR A 112 -11.24 7.04 -18.25
C THR A 112 -11.43 8.23 -19.18
N GLU A 113 -10.53 9.22 -19.12
CA GLU A 113 -10.67 10.51 -19.80
C GLU A 113 -9.31 11.02 -20.31
N PRO A 114 -9.25 11.73 -21.46
CA PRO A 114 -8.00 12.27 -22.00
C PRO A 114 -7.26 13.24 -21.06
N ALA A 115 -7.98 13.95 -20.18
CA ALA A 115 -7.38 14.88 -19.23
C ALA A 115 -6.43 14.18 -18.24
N HIS A 116 -6.70 12.92 -17.87
CA HIS A 116 -5.82 12.15 -16.99
C HIS A 116 -4.43 11.92 -17.61
N ILE A 117 -4.35 11.79 -18.94
CA ILE A 117 -3.06 11.67 -19.64
C ILE A 117 -2.24 12.95 -19.46
N GLN A 118 -2.89 14.13 -19.47
CA GLN A 118 -2.20 15.41 -19.27
C GLN A 118 -1.62 15.52 -17.85
N GLU A 119 -2.37 15.09 -16.82
CA GLU A 119 -1.85 15.03 -15.46
C GLU A 119 -0.61 14.13 -15.36
N MET A 120 -0.63 12.96 -16.02
CA MET A 120 0.49 12.02 -15.97
C MET A 120 1.77 12.56 -16.62
N ARG A 121 1.68 13.51 -17.55
CA ARG A 121 2.88 14.16 -18.12
C ARG A 121 3.71 14.85 -17.05
N GLY A 122 3.09 15.33 -15.97
CA GLY A 122 3.78 15.93 -14.83
C GLY A 122 4.56 14.94 -13.97
N ILE A 123 4.42 13.63 -14.18
CA ILE A 123 5.28 12.62 -13.52
C ILE A 123 6.73 12.78 -13.98
N PHE A 124 6.95 13.11 -15.25
CA PHE A 124 8.29 13.10 -15.85
C PHE A 124 8.89 14.52 -15.99
N PRO A 125 10.22 14.65 -15.85
CA PRO A 125 11.17 13.58 -15.50
C PRO A 125 11.03 13.13 -14.04
N ALA A 126 11.15 11.82 -13.80
CA ALA A 126 11.32 11.27 -12.46
C ALA A 126 12.83 11.08 -12.19
N ALA A 127 13.29 11.46 -11.01
CA ALA A 127 14.71 11.42 -10.65
C ALA A 127 15.03 10.22 -9.75
N ILE A 128 16.25 9.69 -9.91
CA ILE A 128 16.81 8.64 -9.06
C ILE A 128 18.18 9.11 -8.56
N PRO A 129 18.34 9.41 -7.25
CA PRO A 129 17.28 9.49 -6.22
C PRO A 129 16.29 10.64 -6.48
N LEU A 130 15.25 10.75 -5.64
CA LEU A 130 14.28 11.86 -5.70
C LEU A 130 14.99 13.22 -5.79
N SER A 131 14.45 14.09 -6.62
CA SER A 131 14.92 15.47 -6.74
C SER A 131 14.74 16.22 -5.41
N PRO A 132 15.50 17.29 -5.15
CA PRO A 132 15.32 18.09 -3.94
C PRO A 132 13.87 18.53 -3.65
N PRO A 133 13.07 19.03 -4.63
CA PRO A 133 11.67 19.37 -4.35
C PRO A 133 10.80 18.14 -4.06
N ASP A 134 10.99 17.01 -4.74
CA ASP A 134 10.21 15.79 -4.45
C ASP A 134 10.56 15.23 -3.06
N ARG A 135 11.84 15.33 -2.64
CA ARG A 135 12.28 14.96 -1.29
C ARG A 135 11.66 15.86 -0.23
N ALA A 136 11.48 17.15 -0.50
CA ALA A 136 10.80 18.06 0.44
C ALA A 136 9.34 17.65 0.67
N ILE A 137 8.64 17.18 -0.38
CA ILE A 137 7.29 16.62 -0.26
C ILE A 137 7.30 15.34 0.59
N GLU A 138 8.25 14.43 0.33
CA GLU A 138 8.42 13.21 1.16
C GLU A 138 8.62 13.57 2.63
N GLN A 139 9.51 14.51 2.94
CA GLN A 139 9.76 14.98 4.31
C GLN A 139 8.53 15.63 4.95
N ALA A 140 7.76 16.41 4.20
CA ALA A 140 6.52 17.03 4.70
C ALA A 140 5.46 15.97 5.06
N LEU A 141 5.34 14.92 4.25
CA LEU A 141 4.45 13.80 4.53
C LEU A 141 4.95 12.96 5.72
N ASP A 142 6.27 12.72 5.81
CA ASP A 142 6.88 11.97 6.92
C ASP A 142 6.70 12.72 8.24
N ALA A 143 6.82 14.05 8.23
CA ALA A 143 6.61 14.89 9.41
C ALA A 143 5.15 14.86 9.93
N CYS A 144 4.19 14.39 9.14
CA CYS A 144 2.81 14.20 9.59
C CYS A 144 2.61 12.92 10.42
N VAL A 145 3.57 12.00 10.41
CA VAL A 145 3.46 10.69 11.07
C VAL A 145 4.06 10.76 12.47
N ASP A 146 3.21 10.87 13.48
CA ASP A 146 3.63 10.80 14.88
C ASP A 146 4.08 9.37 15.28
N PRO A 147 4.78 9.18 16.42
CA PRO A 147 5.26 7.86 16.84
C PRO A 147 4.18 6.78 17.00
N VAL A 148 2.96 7.16 17.37
CA VAL A 148 1.83 6.23 17.48
C VAL A 148 1.39 5.79 16.09
N SER A 149 1.26 6.73 15.16
CA SER A 149 0.90 6.47 13.78
C SER A 149 2.01 5.73 13.01
N ALA A 150 3.28 5.87 13.41
CA ALA A 150 4.43 5.21 12.80
C ALA A 150 4.47 3.69 13.02
N TRP A 151 3.89 3.20 14.12
CA TRP A 151 3.76 1.78 14.38
C TRP A 151 2.84 1.11 13.35
N ASP A 152 3.28 -0.01 12.78
CA ASP A 152 2.59 -0.71 11.69
C ASP A 152 1.87 -2.00 12.13
N GLY A 153 2.16 -2.50 13.34
CA GLY A 153 1.48 -3.63 13.98
C GLY A 153 1.70 -4.99 13.30
N TYR A 154 2.69 -5.16 12.42
CA TYR A 154 2.91 -6.43 11.71
C TYR A 154 3.31 -7.61 12.62
N GLU A 155 3.79 -7.37 13.84
CA GLU A 155 3.97 -8.37 14.89
C GLU A 155 2.64 -8.96 15.41
N MET A 156 1.54 -8.25 15.14
CA MET A 156 0.16 -8.68 15.41
C MET A 156 -0.54 -9.24 14.16
N LEU A 157 0.21 -9.53 13.09
CA LEU A 157 -0.34 -10.26 11.95
C LEU A 157 -0.85 -11.64 12.43
N ASN A 158 -2.05 -12.03 12.00
CA ASN A 158 -2.74 -13.27 12.44
C ASN A 158 -3.07 -13.32 13.94
N ASP A 159 -3.32 -12.17 14.56
CA ASP A 159 -3.81 -12.06 15.95
C ASP A 159 -5.11 -12.86 16.19
N PRO A 160 -5.31 -13.46 17.38
CA PRO A 160 -6.49 -14.27 17.72
C PRO A 160 -7.84 -13.54 17.60
N SER A 161 -7.86 -12.20 17.56
CA SER A 161 -9.07 -11.43 17.24
C SER A 161 -9.60 -11.68 15.82
N GLY A 162 -8.75 -12.14 14.90
CA GLY A 162 -9.06 -12.24 13.48
C GLY A 162 -9.07 -10.90 12.74
N ILE A 163 -8.80 -9.79 13.44
CA ILE A 163 -8.70 -8.46 12.84
C ILE A 163 -7.40 -8.40 12.04
N ASN A 164 -7.45 -7.80 10.86
CA ASN A 164 -6.23 -7.42 10.13
C ASN A 164 -5.65 -6.14 10.73
N ILE A 165 -5.07 -6.26 11.94
CA ILE A 165 -4.58 -5.14 12.74
C ILE A 165 -3.63 -4.22 11.95
N PRO A 166 -2.62 -4.75 11.21
CA PRO A 166 -1.74 -3.88 10.42
C PRO A 166 -2.47 -3.01 9.42
N GLU A 167 -3.47 -3.58 8.73
CA GLU A 167 -4.23 -2.86 7.72
C GLU A 167 -5.17 -1.82 8.34
N VAL A 168 -5.78 -2.11 9.49
CA VAL A 168 -6.58 -1.13 10.25
C VAL A 168 -5.72 0.02 10.76
N LEU A 169 -4.53 -0.26 11.30
CA LEU A 169 -3.58 0.76 11.73
C LEU A 169 -3.06 1.61 10.56
N ARG A 170 -2.84 0.99 9.40
CA ARG A 170 -2.52 1.71 8.17
C ARG A 170 -3.64 2.66 7.78
N PHE A 171 -4.90 2.23 7.77
CA PHE A 171 -6.03 3.13 7.51
C PHE A 171 -6.11 4.26 8.51
N ARG A 172 -5.88 3.97 9.80
CA ARG A 172 -5.81 5.00 10.83
C ARG A 172 -4.77 6.06 10.49
N ARG A 173 -3.53 5.66 10.16
CA ARG A 173 -2.46 6.57 9.71
C ARG A 173 -2.89 7.41 8.50
N LEU A 174 -3.50 6.79 7.49
CA LEU A 174 -3.94 7.50 6.28
C LEU A 174 -5.01 8.56 6.59
N TRP A 175 -5.93 8.24 7.50
CA TRP A 175 -6.95 9.16 7.95
C TRP A 175 -6.39 10.29 8.82
N THR A 176 -5.64 9.97 9.87
CA THR A 176 -5.20 10.96 10.87
C THR A 176 -4.07 11.85 10.34
N CYS A 177 -3.11 11.29 9.60
CA CYS A 177 -1.95 12.02 9.10
C CYS A 177 -2.24 12.78 7.80
N TYR A 178 -3.08 12.22 6.92
CA TYR A 178 -3.27 12.74 5.55
C TYR A 178 -4.72 13.13 5.21
N GLY A 179 -5.68 12.83 6.09
CA GLY A 179 -7.08 13.17 5.89
C GLY A 179 -7.83 12.26 4.90
N MET A 180 -7.30 11.07 4.57
CA MET A 180 -7.85 10.17 3.54
C MET A 180 -9.11 9.41 4.00
N ARG A 181 -10.12 10.14 4.48
CA ARG A 181 -11.33 9.58 5.09
C ARG A 181 -12.12 8.67 4.13
N ASP A 182 -12.32 9.10 2.88
CA ASP A 182 -13.12 8.36 1.91
C ASP A 182 -12.49 7.01 1.56
N PHE A 183 -11.18 6.98 1.36
CA PHE A 183 -10.44 5.74 1.14
C PHE A 183 -10.55 4.79 2.33
N CYS A 184 -10.39 5.32 3.55
CA CYS A 184 -10.49 4.52 4.77
C CYS A 184 -11.90 3.95 4.94
N ALA A 185 -12.94 4.75 4.73
CA ALA A 185 -14.33 4.30 4.77
C ALA A 185 -14.60 3.21 3.73
N TYR A 186 -14.13 3.40 2.50
CA TYR A 186 -14.26 2.40 1.43
C TYR A 186 -13.58 1.09 1.82
N ARG A 187 -12.30 1.13 2.20
CA ARG A 187 -11.51 -0.09 2.44
C ARG A 187 -11.91 -0.80 3.72
N TYR A 188 -12.25 -0.07 4.78
CA TYR A 188 -12.70 -0.67 6.03
C TYR A 188 -13.97 -1.50 5.82
N ASN A 189 -14.93 -1.00 5.03
CA ASN A 189 -16.18 -1.71 4.74
C ASN A 189 -16.04 -2.85 3.72
N MET A 190 -14.84 -3.13 3.21
CA MET A 190 -14.54 -4.35 2.44
C MET A 190 -14.08 -5.53 3.31
N LEU A 191 -13.80 -5.31 4.59
CA LEU A 191 -13.50 -6.41 5.53
C LEU A 191 -14.66 -7.43 5.50
N GLU A 192 -14.33 -8.71 5.69
CA GLU A 192 -15.24 -9.86 5.60
C GLU A 192 -15.83 -10.16 4.20
N GLU A 193 -15.77 -9.24 3.22
CA GLU A 193 -16.37 -9.44 1.89
C GLU A 193 -15.55 -10.27 0.92
N LYS A 194 -14.21 -10.14 0.99
CA LYS A 194 -13.30 -10.63 -0.06
C LYS A 194 -12.47 -11.84 0.37
N GLY A 195 -12.75 -12.38 1.55
CA GLY A 195 -12.04 -13.55 2.10
C GLY A 195 -10.51 -13.37 2.03
N HIS A 196 -9.83 -14.34 1.41
CA HIS A 196 -8.37 -14.32 1.26
C HIS A 196 -7.79 -13.14 0.46
N TRP A 197 -8.56 -12.47 -0.41
CA TRP A 197 -8.07 -11.32 -1.21
C TRP A 197 -7.95 -10.03 -0.39
N PHE A 198 -8.72 -9.91 0.69
CA PHE A 198 -8.64 -8.79 1.61
C PHE A 198 -9.07 -9.29 3.00
N PRO A 199 -8.15 -9.91 3.76
CA PRO A 199 -8.47 -10.63 4.98
C PRO A 199 -8.73 -9.68 6.14
N GLY A 200 -9.44 -10.19 7.13
CA GLY A 200 -9.74 -9.52 8.39
C GLY A 200 -11.23 -9.42 8.67
N VAL A 201 -11.58 -9.51 9.94
CA VAL A 201 -12.93 -9.20 10.44
C VAL A 201 -13.04 -7.73 10.85
N PHE A 202 -14.26 -7.24 11.02
CA PHE A 202 -14.47 -5.92 11.62
C PHE A 202 -13.94 -5.88 13.06
N ALA A 203 -13.45 -4.71 13.47
CA ALA A 203 -13.03 -4.47 14.85
C ALA A 203 -14.24 -4.23 15.78
N SER A 204 -15.19 -5.16 15.80
CA SER A 204 -16.31 -5.15 16.74
C SER A 204 -15.83 -5.26 18.19
N ASP A 205 -16.68 -4.93 19.15
CA ASP A 205 -16.32 -5.02 20.57
C ASP A 205 -15.85 -6.44 20.95
N GLU A 206 -16.48 -7.49 20.42
CA GLU A 206 -16.10 -8.88 20.64
C GLU A 206 -14.75 -9.24 20.03
N ALA A 207 -14.44 -8.70 18.84
CA ALA A 207 -13.16 -8.94 18.17
C ALA A 207 -12.03 -8.18 18.90
N VAL A 208 -12.27 -6.91 19.26
CA VAL A 208 -11.29 -6.08 19.97
C VAL A 208 -10.97 -6.66 21.35
N ALA A 209 -11.96 -7.22 22.05
CA ALA A 209 -11.74 -7.88 23.34
C ALA A 209 -10.74 -9.06 23.27
N LYS A 210 -10.63 -9.71 22.10
CA LYS A 210 -9.70 -10.82 21.84
C LYS A 210 -8.31 -10.37 21.38
N ALA A 211 -8.12 -9.11 21.03
CA ALA A 211 -6.85 -8.62 20.52
C ALA A 211 -5.74 -8.68 21.59
N ASP A 212 -4.58 -9.23 21.24
CA ASP A 212 -3.45 -9.40 22.17
C ASP A 212 -2.67 -8.10 22.34
N ALA A 213 -3.16 -7.23 23.22
CA ALA A 213 -2.55 -5.92 23.47
C ALA A 213 -1.13 -6.00 24.05
N SER A 214 -0.65 -7.17 24.51
CA SER A 214 0.70 -7.33 25.05
C SER A 214 1.81 -7.15 24.00
N LYS A 215 1.46 -7.29 22.71
CA LYS A 215 2.36 -7.07 21.58
C LYS A 215 2.50 -5.60 21.18
N ALA A 216 1.63 -4.73 21.68
CA ALA A 216 1.69 -3.31 21.37
C ALA A 216 2.86 -2.62 22.12
N PRO A 217 3.57 -1.67 21.49
CA PRO A 217 4.60 -0.91 22.17
C PRO A 217 4.08 -0.13 23.40
N PRO A 218 4.93 0.15 24.40
CA PRO A 218 4.53 0.95 25.56
C PRO A 218 3.92 2.29 25.15
N GLY A 219 2.75 2.62 25.72
CA GLY A 219 2.02 3.86 25.44
C GLY A 219 1.05 3.78 24.25
N ILE A 220 0.99 2.65 23.54
CA ILE A 220 0.01 2.42 22.47
C ILE A 220 -1.13 1.55 23.01
N ASP A 221 -2.33 2.14 23.07
CA ASP A 221 -3.56 1.38 23.31
C ASP A 221 -4.15 0.90 21.98
N VAL A 222 -3.68 -0.27 21.52
CA VAL A 222 -4.14 -0.85 20.24
C VAL A 222 -5.64 -1.13 20.26
N ARG A 223 -6.22 -1.54 21.40
CA ARG A 223 -7.65 -1.84 21.47
C ARG A 223 -8.48 -0.58 21.27
N ALA A 224 -8.09 0.53 21.91
CA ALA A 224 -8.74 1.83 21.71
C ALA A 224 -8.64 2.30 20.25
N MET A 225 -7.49 2.12 19.59
CA MET A 225 -7.32 2.47 18.17
C MET A 225 -8.20 1.63 17.24
N LEU A 226 -8.33 0.33 17.50
CA LEU A 226 -9.21 -0.55 16.74
C LEU A 226 -10.69 -0.17 16.91
N SER A 227 -11.13 0.08 18.15
CA SER A 227 -12.49 0.57 18.44
C SER A 227 -12.77 1.93 17.83
N GLU A 228 -11.80 2.85 17.82
CA GLU A 228 -11.89 4.15 17.15
C GLU A 228 -12.18 3.97 15.66
N MET A 229 -11.40 3.12 14.98
CA MET A 229 -11.57 2.85 13.56
C MET A 229 -12.93 2.21 13.24
N HIS A 230 -13.40 1.28 14.09
CA HIS A 230 -14.70 0.66 13.92
C HIS A 230 -15.83 1.68 14.04
N ARG A 231 -15.84 2.46 15.13
CA ARG A 231 -16.84 3.51 15.37
C ARG A 231 -16.87 4.54 14.24
N GLU A 232 -15.72 4.91 13.71
CA GLU A 232 -15.62 5.96 12.70
C GLU A 232 -16.06 5.50 11.31
N PHE A 233 -15.71 4.27 10.92
CA PHE A 233 -15.81 3.84 9.53
C PHE A 233 -16.79 2.71 9.26
N TYR A 234 -17.18 1.93 10.26
CA TYR A 234 -18.14 0.85 10.03
C TYR A 234 -19.49 1.40 9.58
N LYS A 235 -20.02 0.82 8.50
CA LYS A 235 -21.36 1.11 8.01
C LYS A 235 -22.11 -0.22 7.88
N PRO A 236 -23.22 -0.42 8.62
CA PRO A 236 -24.06 -1.58 8.43
C PRO A 236 -24.51 -1.66 6.97
N LYS A 237 -24.41 -2.85 6.38
CA LYS A 237 -24.95 -3.09 5.03
C LYS A 237 -26.47 -3.01 5.10
N LYS A 238 -27.05 -2.31 4.13
CA LYS A 238 -28.50 -2.27 3.93
C LYS A 238 -28.98 -3.54 3.22
#